data_AF-A0AB72ZI00-F1
#
_entry.id   AF-A0AB72ZI00-F1
#
_cell.length_a   1.000
_cell.length_b   1.000
_cell.length_c   1.000
_cell.angle_alpha   90.00
_cell.angle_beta   90.00
_cell.angle_gamma   90.00
#
_symmetry.space_group_name_H-M   'P 1'
#
loop_
_entity.id
_entity.type
_entity.pdbx_description
1 polymer ?
#
loop_
_entity_poly.entity_id
_entity_poly.type
_entity_poly.pdbx_seq_one_letter_code
_entity_poly.pdbx_strand_id
1 'polypeptide(L)'
;MSNISTDVAQAALSKTTARQYSHRPGTGVVVVAIILSLLSLLPLGFVIGIAIDTGWSTVKALVFRPRVGELLINTVLLVVFTLPLCATIGVALAWLTERTALPGRRLWSLLAIAPLAVPAFVQSYAWISLIPSMNGLAAGVFISVIAYFPFIYLPVAAVLRRLDPGLEDAAASLGNKPITVFFRVTLPQLKLALWGGSLLIALHLLAEYGLYAMIRFDTFTTAIFDQFQSTFNGPAANMLAGVLALCCLGLLLVEATSRGYHRYARVGSGTPRRQTVYSMGTSLTLLCLLLPLLITTLSLGVPFITLMRWLSIGGIDIWLNPELLPALKQTLGLALSGAVIITLCAIPMAWLSVRYPGRLHRAMEGCYYVTSSLPGIVVALALVTITIRIARPLYQTEFTVLLAYLLMFTPRALISLRAGIAQAPVELENVARSLGRTPTQAMLSTTLRLAAPGAAAGAALVFLAISNELTATLLLAPNGTRTLATGFWALTSEIDYVAAAPYAFLMVALSLPLTWLLYSQSQRTAGL
;
A
#
# COMPACT_ATOMS: atom_id res chain seq x y z
N MET A 1 51.02 18.37 -3.76
CA MET A 1 50.39 19.09 -4.91
C MET A 1 49.61 18.17 -5.86
N SER A 2 49.15 16.97 -5.44
CA SER A 2 48.47 16.00 -6.34
C SER A 2 46.96 15.84 -6.14
N ASN A 3 46.33 16.58 -5.22
CA ASN A 3 44.88 16.43 -4.94
C ASN A 3 43.98 17.44 -5.65
N ILE A 4 44.56 18.41 -6.38
CA ILE A 4 43.77 19.48 -7.04
C ILE A 4 43.27 19.01 -8.43
N SER A 5 43.97 18.09 -9.09
CA SER A 5 43.61 17.64 -10.44
C SER A 5 42.42 16.66 -10.48
N THR A 6 42.24 15.85 -9.43
CA THR A 6 41.13 14.88 -9.32
C THR A 6 39.79 15.55 -9.01
N ASP A 7 39.80 16.59 -8.17
CA ASP A 7 38.60 17.34 -7.82
C ASP A 7 38.11 18.20 -9.00
N VAL A 8 39.03 18.75 -9.80
CA VAL A 8 38.68 19.50 -11.02
C VAL A 8 38.14 18.55 -12.10
N ALA A 9 38.67 17.33 -12.23
CA ALA A 9 38.17 16.32 -13.17
C ALA A 9 36.79 15.76 -12.76
N GLN A 10 36.55 15.52 -11.47
CA GLN A 10 35.24 15.10 -10.96
C GLN A 10 34.19 16.22 -11.03
N ALA A 11 34.59 17.46 -10.74
CA ALA A 11 33.72 18.63 -10.92
C ALA A 11 33.45 18.93 -12.40
N ALA A 12 34.40 18.64 -13.30
CA ALA A 12 34.20 18.72 -14.74
C ALA A 12 33.23 17.64 -15.22
N LEU A 13 33.41 16.38 -14.82
CA LEU A 13 32.52 15.24 -15.16
C LEU A 13 31.10 15.40 -14.61
N SER A 14 30.93 15.96 -13.41
CA SER A 14 29.60 16.28 -12.86
C SER A 14 28.95 17.46 -13.60
N LYS A 15 29.73 18.42 -14.09
CA LYS A 15 29.24 19.52 -14.93
C LYS A 15 28.91 19.09 -16.37
N THR A 16 29.63 18.14 -16.97
CA THR A 16 29.32 17.63 -18.32
C THR A 16 28.07 16.73 -18.32
N THR A 17 27.87 15.90 -17.30
CA THR A 17 26.62 15.12 -17.13
C THR A 17 25.43 16.02 -16.81
N ALA A 18 25.62 17.11 -16.05
CA ALA A 18 24.57 18.10 -15.79
C ALA A 18 24.22 18.97 -17.02
N ARG A 19 25.15 19.19 -17.95
CA ARG A 19 24.93 20.03 -19.16
C ARG A 19 24.18 19.34 -20.30
N GLN A 20 24.03 18.01 -20.30
CA GLN A 20 23.38 17.27 -21.38
C GLN A 20 21.84 17.26 -21.32
N TYR A 21 21.22 17.87 -20.30
CA TYR A 21 19.76 17.91 -20.10
C TYR A 21 19.19 19.32 -20.30
N SER A 22 19.51 20.00 -21.42
CA SER A 22 19.06 21.37 -21.69
C SER A 22 17.67 21.48 -22.35
N HIS A 23 16.92 20.38 -22.46
CA HIS A 23 15.54 20.44 -22.93
C HIS A 23 14.60 20.69 -21.75
N ARG A 24 13.78 21.76 -21.84
CA ARG A 24 12.69 21.98 -20.90
C ARG A 24 11.63 20.90 -21.11
N PRO A 25 10.93 20.44 -20.04
CA PRO A 25 9.80 19.54 -20.21
C PRO A 25 8.75 20.20 -21.11
N GLY A 26 8.10 19.40 -21.95
CA GLY A 26 7.00 19.88 -22.78
C GLY A 26 5.91 20.51 -21.90
N THR A 27 5.49 21.72 -22.25
CA THR A 27 4.54 22.52 -21.45
C THR A 27 3.24 21.75 -21.19
N GLY A 28 2.74 21.00 -22.16
CA GLY A 28 1.53 20.16 -22.00
C GLY A 28 1.66 19.08 -20.91
N VAL A 29 2.81 18.41 -20.81
CA VAL A 29 3.05 17.37 -19.79
C VAL A 29 3.06 17.99 -18.39
N VAL A 30 3.68 19.17 -18.26
CA VAL A 30 3.71 19.92 -17.00
C VAL A 30 2.31 20.38 -16.61
N VAL A 31 1.54 20.93 -17.55
CA VAL A 31 0.16 21.38 -17.30
C VAL A 31 -0.73 20.23 -16.84
N VAL A 32 -0.67 19.07 -17.53
CA VAL A 32 -1.43 17.88 -17.13
C VAL A 32 -1.03 17.41 -15.73
N ALA A 33 0.27 17.35 -15.43
CA ALA A 33 0.74 16.95 -14.12
C ALA A 33 0.32 17.94 -13.02
N ILE A 34 0.29 19.26 -13.30
CA ILE A 34 -0.21 20.28 -12.38
C ILE A 34 -1.70 20.07 -12.11
N ILE A 35 -2.51 19.89 -13.15
CA ILE A 35 -3.96 19.67 -13.01
C ILE A 35 -4.22 18.43 -12.16
N LEU A 36 -3.54 17.31 -12.43
CA LEU A 36 -3.70 16.07 -11.68
C LEU A 36 -3.22 16.18 -10.23
N SER A 37 -2.14 16.92 -9.97
CA SER A 37 -1.66 17.18 -8.60
C SER A 37 -2.62 18.09 -7.82
N LEU A 38 -3.20 19.10 -8.46
CA LEU A 38 -4.23 19.95 -7.84
C LEU A 38 -5.51 19.16 -7.58
N LEU A 39 -5.92 18.31 -8.53
CA LEU A 39 -7.05 17.41 -8.38
C LEU A 39 -6.83 16.45 -7.21
N SER A 40 -5.60 15.96 -6.99
CA SER A 40 -5.31 15.10 -5.85
C SER A 40 -5.52 15.80 -4.51
N LEU A 41 -5.24 17.09 -4.41
CA LEU A 41 -5.43 17.85 -3.17
C LEU A 41 -6.90 18.16 -2.84
N LEU A 42 -7.85 17.80 -3.71
CA LEU A 42 -9.27 18.09 -3.53
C LEU A 42 -9.84 17.61 -2.18
N PRO A 43 -9.60 16.38 -1.69
CA PRO A 43 -10.11 15.95 -0.38
C PRO A 43 -9.52 16.74 0.78
N LEU A 44 -8.24 17.13 0.70
CA LEU A 44 -7.61 17.93 1.74
C LEU A 44 -8.16 19.36 1.75
N GLY A 45 -8.31 19.96 0.57
CA GLY A 45 -8.95 21.27 0.42
C GLY A 45 -10.39 21.26 0.94
N PHE A 46 -11.11 20.17 0.71
CA PHE A 46 -12.46 19.97 1.26
C PHE A 46 -12.48 19.95 2.79
N VAL A 47 -11.62 19.16 3.43
CA VAL A 47 -11.53 19.08 4.90
C VAL A 47 -11.27 20.45 5.52
N ILE A 48 -10.41 21.26 4.89
CA ILE A 48 -10.13 22.63 5.33
C ILE A 48 -11.35 23.53 5.12
N GLY A 49 -11.95 23.48 3.92
CA GLY A 49 -13.11 24.30 3.57
C GLY A 49 -14.31 24.03 4.48
N ILE A 50 -14.63 22.76 4.75
CA ILE A 50 -15.78 22.41 5.61
C ILE A 50 -15.53 22.81 7.07
N ALA A 51 -14.29 22.77 7.56
CA ALA A 51 -13.95 23.26 8.89
C ALA A 51 -14.14 24.78 9.03
N ILE A 52 -13.82 25.54 7.97
CA ILE A 52 -14.08 26.98 7.91
C ILE A 52 -15.59 27.26 7.88
N ASP A 53 -16.33 26.61 6.97
CA ASP A 53 -17.78 26.75 6.83
C ASP A 53 -18.54 26.42 8.12
N THR A 54 -18.08 25.40 8.86
CA THR A 54 -18.73 24.94 10.10
C THR A 54 -18.57 25.94 11.25
N GLY A 55 -17.55 26.79 11.20
CA GLY A 55 -17.24 27.79 12.23
C GLY A 55 -16.52 27.20 13.45
N TRP A 56 -15.55 27.95 13.98
CA TRP A 56 -14.66 27.48 15.06
C TRP A 56 -15.39 27.01 16.32
N SER A 57 -16.48 27.67 16.71
CA SER A 57 -17.28 27.30 17.89
C SER A 57 -17.84 25.87 17.76
N THR A 58 -18.42 25.55 16.62
CA THR A 58 -18.98 24.23 16.30
C THR A 58 -17.88 23.19 16.11
N VAL A 59 -16.79 23.54 15.42
CA VAL A 59 -15.61 22.65 15.27
C VAL A 59 -15.09 22.25 16.64
N LYS A 60 -14.86 23.21 17.54
CA LYS A 60 -14.40 22.94 18.91
C LYS A 60 -15.39 22.03 19.66
N ALA A 61 -16.68 22.32 19.55
CA ALA A 61 -17.73 21.53 20.20
C ALA A 61 -17.88 20.11 19.65
N LEU A 62 -17.50 19.84 18.40
CA LEU A 62 -17.55 18.52 17.77
C LEU A 62 -16.26 17.72 17.94
N VAL A 63 -15.10 18.37 17.81
CA VAL A 63 -13.78 17.72 17.88
C VAL A 63 -13.38 17.37 19.31
N PHE A 64 -13.70 18.22 20.30
CA PHE A 64 -13.30 17.98 21.69
C PHE A 64 -14.36 17.24 22.52
N ARG A 65 -15.22 16.44 21.87
CA ARG A 65 -16.19 15.60 22.59
C ARG A 65 -15.48 14.38 23.19
N PRO A 66 -15.95 13.85 24.34
CA PRO A 66 -15.39 12.64 24.95
C PRO A 66 -15.25 11.47 23.98
N ARG A 67 -16.26 11.27 23.12
CA ARG A 67 -16.25 10.23 22.09
C ARG A 67 -15.06 10.33 21.12
N VAL A 68 -14.63 11.54 20.73
CA VAL A 68 -13.45 11.70 19.86
C VAL A 68 -12.18 11.28 20.59
N GLY A 69 -12.09 11.58 21.89
CA GLY A 69 -11.00 11.11 22.75
C GLY A 69 -10.94 9.58 22.84
N GLU A 70 -12.08 8.92 23.02
CA GLU A 70 -12.18 7.44 23.01
C GLU A 70 -11.70 6.85 21.68
N LEU A 71 -12.17 7.39 20.55
CA LEU A 71 -11.77 6.94 19.21
C LEU A 71 -10.27 7.15 18.96
N LEU A 72 -9.72 8.26 19.44
CA LEU A 72 -8.28 8.54 19.38
C LEU A 72 -7.49 7.54 20.20
N ILE A 73 -7.90 7.26 21.44
CA ILE A 73 -7.27 6.26 22.31
C ILE A 73 -7.31 4.89 21.63
N ASN A 74 -8.48 4.44 21.16
CA ASN A 74 -8.63 3.15 20.47
C ASN A 74 -7.71 3.03 19.25
N THR A 75 -7.68 4.07 18.41
CA THR A 75 -6.86 4.09 17.19
C THR A 75 -5.37 4.10 17.51
N VAL A 76 -4.95 4.89 18.52
CA VAL A 76 -3.54 4.95 18.96
C VAL A 76 -3.11 3.62 19.57
N LEU A 77 -3.91 3.04 20.48
CA LEU A 77 -3.60 1.74 21.09
C LEU A 77 -3.50 0.64 20.03
N LEU A 78 -4.42 0.62 19.07
CA LEU A 78 -4.38 -0.31 17.94
C LEU A 78 -3.05 -0.22 17.18
N VAL A 79 -2.61 0.99 16.83
CA VAL A 79 -1.33 1.20 16.13
C VAL A 79 -0.14 0.80 17.01
N VAL A 80 -0.11 1.24 18.26
CA VAL A 80 0.99 1.01 19.21
C VAL A 80 1.18 -0.47 19.52
N PHE A 81 0.13 -1.27 19.60
CA PHE A 81 0.26 -2.71 19.81
C PHE A 81 0.51 -3.50 18.52
N THR A 82 -0.11 -3.10 17.40
CA THR A 82 0.01 -3.84 16.14
C THR A 82 1.40 -3.69 15.51
N LEU A 83 1.96 -2.48 15.49
CA LEU A 83 3.23 -2.22 14.80
C LEU A 83 4.42 -3.03 15.37
N PRO A 84 4.65 -3.09 16.69
CA PRO A 84 5.75 -3.90 17.24
C PRO A 84 5.57 -5.38 16.95
N LEU A 85 4.35 -5.91 17.00
CA LEU A 85 4.07 -7.32 16.71
C LEU A 85 4.29 -7.65 15.22
N CYS A 86 3.83 -6.79 14.31
CA CYS A 86 4.14 -6.91 12.90
C CYS A 86 5.64 -6.82 12.63
N ALA A 87 6.34 -5.91 13.32
CA ALA A 87 7.78 -5.73 13.17
C ALA A 87 8.56 -6.98 13.63
N THR A 88 8.22 -7.52 14.81
CA THR A 88 8.88 -8.71 15.35
C THR A 88 8.62 -9.94 14.48
N ILE A 89 7.37 -10.21 14.10
CA ILE A 89 7.00 -11.35 13.25
C ILE A 89 7.61 -11.19 11.84
N GLY A 90 7.48 -10.02 11.23
CA GLY A 90 8.00 -9.75 9.89
C GLY A 90 9.52 -9.88 9.81
N VAL A 91 10.26 -9.33 10.80
CA VAL A 91 11.72 -9.47 10.87
C VAL A 91 12.14 -10.89 11.16
N ALA A 92 11.47 -11.59 12.08
CA ALA A 92 11.79 -12.98 12.41
C ALA A 92 11.60 -13.91 11.20
N LEU A 93 10.46 -13.81 10.50
CA LEU A 93 10.21 -14.59 9.29
C LEU A 93 11.19 -14.26 8.17
N ALA A 94 11.51 -12.97 7.97
CA ALA A 94 12.48 -12.54 6.96
C ALA A 94 13.89 -13.07 7.28
N TRP A 95 14.31 -13.00 8.54
CA TRP A 95 15.59 -13.54 8.98
C TRP A 95 15.66 -15.07 8.81
N LEU A 96 14.61 -15.80 9.21
CA LEU A 96 14.55 -17.25 9.04
C LEU A 96 14.62 -17.67 7.56
N THR A 97 13.86 -17.01 6.69
CA THR A 97 13.80 -17.38 5.26
C THR A 97 15.04 -16.97 4.47
N GLU A 98 15.69 -15.86 4.83
CA GLU A 98 16.83 -15.32 4.07
C GLU A 98 18.20 -15.69 4.64
N ARG A 99 18.34 -15.82 5.97
CA ARG A 99 19.64 -16.00 6.64
C ARG A 99 19.87 -17.40 7.20
N THR A 100 18.87 -18.28 7.23
CA THR A 100 19.03 -19.63 7.79
C THR A 100 18.80 -20.74 6.76
N ALA A 101 19.32 -21.93 7.04
CA ALA A 101 19.15 -23.13 6.23
C ALA A 101 17.76 -23.80 6.46
N LEU A 102 16.70 -23.00 6.56
CA LEU A 102 15.36 -23.50 6.83
C LEU A 102 14.86 -24.40 5.67
N PRO A 103 14.40 -25.63 5.93
CA PRO A 103 13.87 -26.50 4.88
C PRO A 103 12.61 -25.87 4.29
N GLY A 104 12.50 -25.87 2.96
CA GLY A 104 11.35 -25.26 2.27
C GLY A 104 11.33 -23.72 2.31
N ARG A 105 12.44 -23.02 2.59
CA ARG A 105 12.50 -21.54 2.69
C ARG A 105 11.77 -20.77 1.58
N ARG A 106 11.78 -21.28 0.33
CA ARG A 106 11.05 -20.66 -0.80
C ARG A 106 9.53 -20.73 -0.60
N LEU A 107 9.02 -21.89 -0.17
CA LEU A 107 7.61 -22.06 0.17
C LEU A 107 7.22 -21.13 1.32
N TRP A 108 8.02 -21.08 2.39
CA TRP A 108 7.76 -20.18 3.51
C TRP A 108 7.79 -18.71 3.11
N SER A 109 8.69 -18.31 2.21
CA SER A 109 8.73 -16.94 1.68
C SER A 109 7.46 -16.58 0.89
N LEU A 110 6.91 -17.53 0.13
CA LEU A 110 5.64 -17.37 -0.59
C LEU A 110 4.47 -17.27 0.39
N LEU A 111 4.40 -18.19 1.36
CA LEU A 111 3.35 -18.25 2.37
C LEU A 111 3.37 -17.05 3.32
N ALA A 112 4.53 -16.43 3.56
CA ALA A 112 4.62 -15.19 4.33
C ALA A 112 4.03 -13.96 3.60
N ILE A 113 3.86 -14.02 2.27
CA ILE A 113 3.33 -12.91 1.45
C ILE A 113 1.87 -13.16 1.06
N ALA A 114 1.48 -14.43 0.94
CA ALA A 114 0.13 -14.84 0.55
C ALA A 114 -1.02 -14.22 1.39
N PRO A 115 -0.88 -13.85 2.68
CA PRO A 115 -1.96 -13.19 3.42
C PRO A 115 -2.42 -11.87 2.80
N LEU A 116 -1.57 -11.20 2.01
CA LEU A 116 -1.97 -10.00 1.25
C LEU A 116 -3.03 -10.28 0.17
N ALA A 117 -3.25 -11.55 -0.20
CA ALA A 117 -4.31 -11.94 -1.13
C ALA A 117 -5.68 -12.04 -0.46
N VAL A 118 -5.72 -12.12 0.88
CA VAL A 118 -6.96 -12.24 1.64
C VAL A 118 -7.33 -10.85 2.16
N PRO A 119 -8.43 -10.23 1.70
CA PRO A 119 -8.86 -8.93 2.22
C PRO A 119 -9.03 -8.97 3.74
N ALA A 120 -8.68 -7.88 4.43
CA ALA A 120 -8.67 -7.84 5.89
C ALA A 120 -10.06 -8.07 6.52
N PHE A 121 -11.12 -7.61 5.85
CA PHE A 121 -12.49 -7.91 6.28
C PHE A 121 -12.91 -9.37 5.99
N VAL A 122 -12.31 -10.03 4.99
CA VAL A 122 -12.48 -11.49 4.80
C VAL A 122 -11.73 -12.27 5.90
N GLN A 123 -10.58 -11.74 6.35
CA GLN A 123 -9.88 -12.28 7.53
C GLN A 123 -10.76 -12.21 8.78
N SER A 124 -11.38 -11.05 9.08
CA SER A 124 -12.28 -10.94 10.24
C SER A 124 -13.50 -11.84 10.13
N TYR A 125 -14.09 -11.93 8.94
CA TYR A 125 -15.19 -12.86 8.68
C TYR A 125 -14.80 -14.31 8.99
N ALA A 126 -13.62 -14.74 8.57
CA ALA A 126 -13.15 -16.10 8.83
C ALA A 126 -12.97 -16.38 10.33
N TRP A 127 -12.41 -15.42 11.06
CA TRP A 127 -12.15 -15.53 12.49
C TRP A 127 -13.41 -15.44 13.35
N ILE A 128 -14.32 -14.52 13.05
CA ILE A 128 -15.60 -14.40 13.77
C ILE A 128 -16.49 -15.61 13.50
N SER A 129 -16.48 -16.16 12.29
CA SER A 129 -17.19 -17.41 11.98
C SER A 129 -16.69 -18.59 12.82
N LEU A 130 -15.40 -18.61 13.16
CA LEU A 130 -14.80 -19.67 13.98
C LEU A 130 -14.96 -19.40 15.48
N ILE A 131 -14.76 -18.15 15.90
CA ILE A 131 -14.79 -17.70 17.29
C ILE A 131 -15.67 -16.42 17.37
N PRO A 132 -17.01 -16.58 17.49
CA PRO A 132 -17.95 -15.45 17.47
C PRO A 132 -17.78 -14.44 18.62
N SER A 133 -17.10 -14.85 19.69
CA SER A 133 -16.79 -14.00 20.84
C SER A 133 -15.66 -13.01 20.58
N MET A 134 -14.91 -13.13 19.49
CA MET A 134 -13.83 -12.19 19.15
C MET A 134 -14.39 -10.78 18.92
N ASN A 135 -14.00 -9.85 19.79
CA ASN A 135 -14.33 -8.44 19.66
C ASN A 135 -13.29 -7.53 20.33
N GLY A 136 -13.39 -6.23 20.07
CA GLY A 136 -12.58 -5.21 20.74
C GLY A 136 -11.11 -5.16 20.29
N LEU A 137 -10.29 -4.44 21.07
CA LEU A 137 -8.90 -4.12 20.73
C LEU A 137 -8.04 -5.39 20.53
N ALA A 138 -8.19 -6.40 21.37
CA ALA A 138 -7.37 -7.62 21.30
C ALA A 138 -7.61 -8.39 19.99
N ALA A 139 -8.86 -8.54 19.58
CA ALA A 139 -9.21 -9.12 18.29
C ALA A 139 -8.71 -8.25 17.13
N GLY A 140 -8.86 -6.92 17.24
CA GLY A 140 -8.38 -5.96 16.24
C GLY A 140 -6.88 -6.07 16.00
N VAL A 141 -6.08 -6.07 17.07
CA VAL A 141 -4.62 -6.25 17.00
C VAL A 141 -4.27 -7.60 16.39
N PHE A 142 -4.87 -8.69 16.89
CA PHE A 142 -4.56 -10.03 16.42
C PHE A 142 -4.79 -10.22 14.92
N ILE A 143 -5.98 -9.85 14.43
CA ILE A 143 -6.34 -10.00 13.00
C ILE A 143 -5.52 -9.05 12.13
N SER A 144 -5.27 -7.82 12.62
CA SER A 144 -4.41 -6.87 11.91
C SER A 144 -2.98 -7.37 11.77
N VAL A 145 -2.42 -8.02 12.81
CA VAL A 145 -1.06 -8.56 12.77
C VAL A 145 -0.93 -9.63 11.69
N ILE A 146 -1.82 -10.62 11.68
CA ILE A 146 -1.76 -11.73 10.70
C ILE A 146 -2.07 -11.27 9.27
N ALA A 147 -2.85 -10.21 9.10
CA ALA A 147 -3.16 -9.64 7.78
C ALA A 147 -2.00 -8.77 7.25
N TYR A 148 -1.34 -7.99 8.13
CA TYR A 148 -0.48 -6.88 7.71
C TYR A 148 1.01 -7.04 8.01
N PHE A 149 1.46 -8.06 8.75
CA PHE A 149 2.90 -8.37 8.88
C PHE A 149 3.66 -8.50 7.54
N PRO A 150 3.04 -8.92 6.40
CA PRO A 150 3.78 -9.03 5.14
C PRO A 150 4.37 -7.69 4.65
N PHE A 151 3.77 -6.56 5.05
CA PHE A 151 4.27 -5.22 4.72
C PHE A 151 5.61 -4.90 5.41
N ILE A 152 5.95 -5.58 6.50
CA ILE A 152 7.30 -5.55 7.09
C ILE A 152 8.19 -6.62 6.45
N TYR A 153 7.67 -7.84 6.30
CA TYR A 153 8.44 -8.97 5.78
C TYR A 153 9.09 -8.66 4.43
N LEU A 154 8.32 -8.14 3.47
CA LEU A 154 8.78 -7.86 2.10
C LEU A 154 10.01 -6.92 2.03
N PRO A 155 9.94 -5.68 2.55
CA PRO A 155 11.08 -4.77 2.48
C PRO A 155 12.25 -5.24 3.36
N VAL A 156 12.00 -5.90 4.49
CA VAL A 156 13.07 -6.45 5.34
C VAL A 156 13.81 -7.59 4.63
N ALA A 157 13.09 -8.54 4.02
CA ALA A 157 13.69 -9.63 3.25
C ALA A 157 14.52 -9.09 2.07
N ALA A 158 14.01 -8.07 1.37
CA ALA A 158 14.74 -7.42 0.28
C ALA A 158 16.04 -6.75 0.74
N VAL A 159 16.06 -6.13 1.92
CA VAL A 159 17.29 -5.56 2.50
C VAL A 159 18.24 -6.66 2.95
N LEU A 160 17.75 -7.70 3.63
CA LEU A 160 18.56 -8.84 4.09
C LEU A 160 19.31 -9.53 2.95
N ARG A 161 18.70 -9.65 1.77
CA ARG A 161 19.34 -10.21 0.56
C ARG A 161 20.49 -9.36 0.01
N ARG A 162 20.41 -8.03 0.18
CA ARG A 162 21.34 -7.06 -0.43
C ARG A 162 22.39 -6.51 0.51
N LEU A 163 22.26 -6.77 1.81
CA LEU A 163 23.24 -6.35 2.80
C LEU A 163 24.65 -6.83 2.40
N ASP A 164 25.68 -6.10 2.79
CA ASP A 164 27.07 -6.52 2.54
C ASP A 164 27.49 -7.51 3.64
N PRO A 165 27.85 -8.77 3.30
CA PRO A 165 28.35 -9.72 4.29
C PRO A 165 29.59 -9.21 5.04
N GLY A 166 30.41 -8.37 4.40
CA GLY A 166 31.66 -7.86 4.98
C GLY A 166 31.47 -7.05 6.26
N LEU A 167 30.32 -6.39 6.44
CA LEU A 167 30.01 -5.67 7.68
C LEU A 167 29.76 -6.63 8.85
N GLU A 168 29.13 -7.77 8.59
CA GLU A 168 28.87 -8.81 9.58
C GLU A 168 30.17 -9.56 9.91
N ASP A 169 30.98 -9.88 8.90
CA ASP A 169 32.28 -10.53 9.05
C ASP A 169 33.27 -9.66 9.85
N ALA A 170 33.36 -8.36 9.55
CA ALA A 170 34.22 -7.44 10.29
C ALA A 170 33.82 -7.35 11.77
N ALA A 171 32.53 -7.31 12.06
CA ALA A 171 32.03 -7.31 13.44
C ALA A 171 32.32 -8.65 14.15
N ALA A 172 32.19 -9.77 13.44
CA ALA A 172 32.53 -11.09 13.97
C ALA A 172 34.05 -11.23 14.24
N SER A 173 34.92 -10.69 13.38
CA SER A 173 36.38 -10.68 13.58
C SER A 173 36.81 -9.87 14.81
N LEU A 174 36.00 -8.89 15.23
CA LEU A 174 36.18 -8.17 16.50
C LEU A 174 35.70 -8.96 17.73
N GLY A 175 35.35 -10.25 17.58
CA GLY A 175 34.93 -11.13 18.67
C GLY A 175 33.44 -11.04 19.04
N ASN A 176 32.62 -10.33 18.24
CA ASN A 176 31.18 -10.25 18.52
C ASN A 176 30.47 -11.58 18.20
N LYS A 177 29.62 -12.05 19.12
CA LYS A 177 28.75 -13.21 18.93
C LYS A 177 27.67 -12.90 17.88
N PRO A 178 27.09 -13.91 17.18
CA PRO A 178 26.07 -13.70 16.14
C PRO A 178 24.88 -12.85 16.58
N ILE A 179 24.40 -13.03 17.81
CA ILE A 179 23.28 -12.22 18.34
C ILE A 179 23.66 -10.75 18.51
N THR A 180 24.90 -10.48 18.95
CA THR A 180 25.43 -9.12 19.08
C THR A 180 25.61 -8.49 17.71
N VAL A 181 26.10 -9.25 16.72
CA VAL A 181 26.19 -8.79 15.31
C VAL A 181 24.80 -8.45 14.79
N PHE A 182 23.79 -9.29 15.03
CA PHE A 182 22.42 -9.01 14.61
C PHE A 182 21.89 -7.70 15.19
N PHE A 183 21.93 -7.51 16.51
CA PHE A 183 21.36 -6.31 17.14
C PHE A 183 22.18 -5.04 16.90
N ARG A 184 23.50 -5.14 16.74
CA ARG A 184 24.41 -3.98 16.61
C ARG A 184 24.71 -3.59 15.17
N VAL A 185 24.64 -4.54 14.24
CA VAL A 185 25.01 -4.33 12.82
C VAL A 185 23.82 -4.55 11.90
N THR A 186 23.17 -5.70 11.95
CA THR A 186 22.10 -6.04 10.99
C THR A 186 20.82 -5.24 11.24
N LEU A 187 20.27 -5.28 12.45
CA LEU A 187 19.00 -4.64 12.81
C LEU A 187 18.99 -3.12 12.59
N PRO A 188 20.07 -2.36 12.93
CA PRO A 188 20.12 -0.93 12.62
C PRO A 188 20.04 -0.62 11.12
N GLN A 189 20.51 -1.52 10.26
CA GLN A 189 20.41 -1.35 8.80
C GLN A 189 19.00 -1.68 8.29
N LEU A 190 18.19 -2.42 9.04
CA LEU A 190 16.78 -2.69 8.72
C LEU A 190 15.86 -1.52 9.07
N LYS A 191 16.32 -0.51 9.82
CA LYS A 191 15.50 0.61 10.30
C LYS A 191 14.69 1.27 9.18
N LEU A 192 15.30 1.55 8.03
CA LEU A 192 14.60 2.22 6.93
C LEU A 192 13.43 1.38 6.37
N ALA A 193 13.62 0.07 6.26
CA ALA A 193 12.58 -0.85 5.84
C ALA A 193 11.48 -0.98 6.90
N LEU A 194 11.86 -1.00 8.18
CA LEU A 194 10.92 -1.03 9.30
C LEU A 194 10.08 0.24 9.37
N TRP A 195 10.67 1.43 9.23
CA TRP A 195 9.91 2.69 9.22
C TRP A 195 8.92 2.74 8.05
N GLY A 196 9.38 2.38 6.84
CA GLY A 196 8.52 2.36 5.66
C GLY A 196 7.37 1.36 5.78
N GLY A 197 7.66 0.12 6.21
CA GLY A 197 6.63 -0.90 6.42
C GLY A 197 5.67 -0.55 7.56
N SER A 198 6.18 0.01 8.67
CA SER A 198 5.34 0.44 9.79
C SER A 198 4.42 1.60 9.43
N LEU A 199 4.88 2.58 8.65
CA LEU A 199 4.03 3.65 8.15
C LEU A 199 2.91 3.08 7.29
N LEU A 200 3.23 2.17 6.35
CA LEU A 200 2.22 1.52 5.52
C LEU A 200 1.18 0.79 6.36
N ILE A 201 1.61 -0.01 7.35
CA ILE A 201 0.67 -0.71 8.25
C ILE A 201 -0.19 0.31 8.99
N ALA A 202 0.40 1.32 9.63
CA ALA A 202 -0.36 2.31 10.39
C ALA A 202 -1.44 3.00 9.53
N LEU A 203 -1.11 3.40 8.30
CA LEU A 203 -2.08 3.99 7.37
C LEU A 203 -3.20 3.00 6.99
N HIS A 204 -2.89 1.70 6.81
CA HIS A 204 -3.91 0.68 6.57
C HIS A 204 -4.81 0.48 7.80
N LEU A 205 -4.27 0.45 9.02
CA LEU A 205 -5.07 0.35 10.25
C LEU A 205 -6.03 1.54 10.40
N LEU A 206 -5.58 2.76 10.05
CA LEU A 206 -6.44 3.94 10.11
C LEU A 206 -7.49 3.94 9.00
N ALA A 207 -7.21 3.33 7.84
CA ALA A 207 -8.11 3.33 6.69
C ALA A 207 -9.11 2.17 6.68
N GLU A 208 -8.84 1.10 7.43
CA GLU A 208 -9.65 -0.11 7.39
C GLU A 208 -11.00 0.10 8.08
N TYR A 209 -12.07 -0.32 7.41
CA TYR A 209 -13.44 -0.27 7.93
C TYR A 209 -13.97 -1.67 8.22
N GLY A 210 -13.95 -2.54 7.20
CA GLY A 210 -14.68 -3.81 7.24
C GLY A 210 -14.16 -4.75 8.32
N LEU A 211 -12.84 -4.79 8.55
CA LEU A 211 -12.26 -5.59 9.63
C LEU A 211 -12.82 -5.17 10.99
N TYR A 212 -12.73 -3.87 11.32
CA TYR A 212 -13.08 -3.36 12.66
C TYR A 212 -14.58 -3.34 12.92
N ALA A 213 -15.38 -3.04 11.89
CA ALA A 213 -16.82 -3.11 11.98
C ALA A 213 -17.30 -4.54 12.29
N MET A 214 -16.71 -5.56 11.67
CA MET A 214 -17.08 -6.96 11.94
C MET A 214 -16.76 -7.40 13.38
N ILE A 215 -15.60 -7.03 13.92
CA ILE A 215 -15.23 -7.37 15.31
C ILE A 215 -15.82 -6.39 16.34
N ARG A 216 -16.70 -5.47 15.93
CA ARG A 216 -17.33 -4.46 16.81
C ARG A 216 -16.28 -3.65 17.58
N PHE A 217 -15.25 -3.19 16.88
CA PHE A 217 -14.22 -2.33 17.46
C PHE A 217 -14.33 -0.92 16.88
N ASP A 218 -14.57 0.04 17.77
CA ASP A 218 -14.76 1.44 17.37
C ASP A 218 -13.43 2.12 17.03
N THR A 219 -13.28 2.47 15.76
CA THR A 219 -12.20 3.32 15.23
C THR A 219 -12.79 4.60 14.64
N PHE A 220 -11.94 5.56 14.28
CA PHE A 220 -12.43 6.74 13.55
C PHE A 220 -13.19 6.35 12.28
N THR A 221 -12.70 5.37 11.52
CA THR A 221 -13.31 4.96 10.27
C THR A 221 -14.70 4.35 10.46
N THR A 222 -14.89 3.50 11.48
CA THR A 222 -16.22 2.96 11.78
C THR A 222 -17.17 4.06 12.26
N ALA A 223 -16.72 4.93 13.17
CA ALA A 223 -17.53 6.03 13.68
C ALA A 223 -17.92 7.06 12.60
N ILE A 224 -17.03 7.35 11.65
CA ILE A 224 -17.35 8.22 10.51
C ILE A 224 -18.44 7.58 9.64
N PHE A 225 -18.35 6.28 9.39
CA PHE A 225 -19.36 5.55 8.61
C PHE A 225 -20.72 5.57 9.32
N ASP A 226 -20.75 5.33 10.63
CA ASP A 226 -21.98 5.36 11.42
C ASP A 226 -22.63 6.74 11.42
N GLN A 227 -21.83 7.80 11.55
CA GLN A 227 -22.32 9.19 11.46
C GLN A 227 -22.83 9.53 10.06
N PHE A 228 -22.16 9.02 9.03
CA PHE A 228 -22.62 9.18 7.65
C PHE A 228 -23.98 8.50 7.43
N GLN A 229 -24.18 7.27 7.93
CA GLN A 229 -25.47 6.58 7.83
C GLN A 229 -26.58 7.27 8.64
N SER A 230 -26.23 7.79 9.82
CA SER A 230 -27.22 8.37 10.75
C SER A 230 -27.72 9.75 10.34
N THR A 231 -26.87 10.60 9.80
CA THR A 231 -27.20 12.03 9.53
C THR A 231 -26.87 12.45 8.10
N PHE A 232 -26.51 11.51 7.22
CA PHE A 232 -26.17 11.74 5.82
C PHE A 232 -25.18 12.89 5.62
N ASN A 233 -23.88 12.59 5.84
CA ASN A 233 -22.79 13.54 5.62
C ASN A 233 -22.92 14.87 6.42
N GLY A 234 -23.35 14.76 7.68
CA GLY A 234 -23.48 15.90 8.59
C GLY A 234 -22.13 16.47 9.06
N PRO A 235 -22.15 17.63 9.76
CA PRO A 235 -20.94 18.27 10.29
C PRO A 235 -20.11 17.35 11.19
N ALA A 236 -20.74 16.46 11.97
CA ALA A 236 -20.05 15.52 12.85
C ALA A 236 -19.16 14.54 12.07
N ALA A 237 -19.67 13.93 10.99
CA ALA A 237 -18.90 13.03 10.13
C ALA A 237 -17.71 13.73 9.50
N ASN A 238 -17.92 14.96 9.00
CA ASN A 238 -16.86 15.79 8.41
C ASN A 238 -15.77 16.17 9.41
N MET A 239 -16.13 16.48 10.66
CA MET A 239 -15.14 16.79 11.69
C MET A 239 -14.34 15.56 12.11
N LEU A 240 -14.99 14.39 12.26
CA LEU A 240 -14.28 13.14 12.52
C LEU A 240 -13.33 12.77 11.37
N ALA A 241 -13.77 12.94 10.11
CA ALA A 241 -12.94 12.74 8.92
C ALA A 241 -11.74 13.70 8.90
N GLY A 242 -11.93 14.95 9.32
CA GLY A 242 -10.85 15.93 9.48
C GLY A 242 -9.83 15.53 10.54
N VAL A 243 -10.28 15.05 11.71
CA VAL A 243 -9.38 14.53 12.76
C VAL A 243 -8.60 13.32 12.25
N LEU A 244 -9.26 12.38 11.57
CA LEU A 244 -8.61 11.21 10.98
C LEU A 244 -7.58 11.59 9.91
N ALA A 245 -7.89 12.56 9.05
CA ALA A 245 -6.96 13.11 8.07
C ALA A 245 -5.71 13.71 8.77
N LEU A 246 -5.91 14.47 9.85
CA LEU A 246 -4.82 15.02 10.65
C LEU A 246 -3.97 13.93 11.30
N CYS A 247 -4.57 12.83 11.77
CA CYS A 247 -3.84 11.68 12.28
C CYS A 247 -2.95 11.04 11.19
N CYS A 248 -3.47 10.84 9.98
CA CYS A 248 -2.70 10.32 8.85
C CYS A 248 -1.54 11.24 8.45
N LEU A 249 -1.80 12.55 8.36
CA LEU A 249 -0.76 13.56 8.09
C LEU A 249 0.28 13.61 9.21
N GLY A 250 -0.14 13.46 10.46
CA GLY A 250 0.74 13.38 11.62
C GLY A 250 1.67 12.17 11.53
N LEU A 251 1.14 10.98 11.19
CA LEU A 251 1.96 9.78 10.97
C LEU A 251 2.96 9.95 9.82
N LEU A 252 2.54 10.55 8.72
CA LEU A 252 3.43 10.89 7.60
C LEU A 252 4.54 11.86 8.03
N LEU A 253 4.22 12.88 8.81
CA LEU A 253 5.19 13.84 9.30
C LEU A 253 6.18 13.21 10.29
N VAL A 254 5.69 12.33 11.18
CA VAL A 254 6.53 11.55 12.08
C VAL A 254 7.48 10.65 11.29
N GLU A 255 7.02 9.95 10.25
CA GLU A 255 7.92 9.15 9.40
C GLU A 255 8.94 10.02 8.67
N ALA A 256 8.50 11.09 8.02
CA ALA A 256 9.36 11.95 7.21
C ALA A 256 10.46 12.61 8.04
N THR A 257 10.15 13.02 9.27
CA THR A 257 11.12 13.60 10.22
C THR A 257 12.01 12.54 10.85
N SER A 258 11.46 11.38 11.25
CA SER A 258 12.24 10.28 11.86
C SER A 258 13.22 9.62 10.90
N ARG A 259 12.92 9.64 9.59
CA ARG A 259 13.78 9.08 8.54
C ARG A 259 15.12 9.83 8.41
N GLY A 260 15.15 11.12 8.75
CA GLY A 260 16.35 11.96 8.75
C GLY A 260 17.11 11.99 7.42
N TYR A 261 18.35 12.48 7.44
CA TYR A 261 19.29 12.39 6.31
C TYR A 261 19.98 11.03 6.21
N HIS A 262 19.45 9.98 6.85
CA HIS A 262 20.04 8.63 6.85
C HIS A 262 19.90 7.96 5.48
N ARG A 263 20.65 8.47 4.50
CA ARG A 263 21.05 7.75 3.31
C ARG A 263 22.18 6.85 3.75
N TYR A 264 21.90 5.58 3.97
CA TYR A 264 22.94 4.55 3.97
C TYR A 264 23.50 4.48 2.55
N ALA A 265 24.40 5.40 2.22
CA ALA A 265 25.14 5.40 0.98
C ALA A 265 26.06 4.19 1.02
N ARG A 266 25.94 3.30 0.03
CA ARG A 266 26.90 2.21 -0.15
C ARG A 266 28.23 2.87 -0.52
N VAL A 267 29.20 2.85 0.39
CA VAL A 267 30.56 3.32 0.11
C VAL A 267 31.28 2.18 -0.61
N GLY A 268 31.45 2.30 -1.92
CA GLY A 268 32.09 1.29 -2.77
C GLY A 268 31.14 0.22 -3.34
N SER A 269 31.71 -0.72 -4.11
CA SER A 269 30.97 -1.83 -4.73
C SER A 269 30.50 -2.90 -3.74
N GLY A 270 30.94 -2.83 -2.48
CA GLY A 270 30.78 -3.87 -1.47
C GLY A 270 31.45 -5.18 -1.87
N THR A 271 31.25 -6.21 -1.05
CA THR A 271 31.82 -7.55 -1.29
C THR A 271 30.93 -8.34 -2.27
N PRO A 272 31.45 -8.89 -3.39
CA PRO A 272 30.69 -9.69 -4.36
C PRO A 272 30.43 -11.13 -3.87
N ARG A 273 30.25 -11.32 -2.55
CA ARG A 273 30.08 -12.64 -1.92
C ARG A 273 28.61 -12.91 -1.64
N ARG A 274 28.17 -14.16 -1.86
CA ARG A 274 26.85 -14.61 -1.43
C ARG A 274 26.75 -14.56 0.10
N GLN A 275 25.59 -14.12 0.59
CA GLN A 275 25.27 -14.13 2.01
C GLN A 275 25.47 -15.51 2.62
N THR A 276 26.10 -15.58 3.79
CA THR A 276 26.29 -16.82 4.53
C THR A 276 24.95 -17.27 5.11
N VAL A 277 24.60 -18.54 4.87
CA VAL A 277 23.38 -19.14 5.39
C VAL A 277 23.76 -19.92 6.65
N TYR A 278 23.15 -19.57 7.79
CA TYR A 278 23.40 -20.25 9.06
C TYR A 278 22.79 -21.66 9.02
N SER A 279 23.64 -22.68 9.13
CA SER A 279 23.21 -24.07 9.36
C SER A 279 22.77 -24.24 10.81
N MET A 280 21.57 -24.76 11.01
CA MET A 280 21.00 -25.01 12.33
C MET A 280 20.99 -26.52 12.62
N GLY A 281 21.15 -26.91 13.88
CA GLY A 281 20.93 -28.30 14.29
C GLY A 281 19.47 -28.71 14.09
N THR A 282 19.18 -30.01 14.06
CA THR A 282 17.83 -30.55 13.79
C THR A 282 16.77 -30.04 14.77
N SER A 283 17.08 -30.01 16.07
CA SER A 283 16.16 -29.53 17.11
C SER A 283 15.80 -28.04 16.95
N LEU A 284 16.82 -27.20 16.71
CA LEU A 284 16.63 -25.78 16.46
C LEU A 284 15.84 -25.55 15.15
N THR A 285 16.10 -26.36 14.13
CA THR A 285 15.35 -26.29 12.86
C THR A 285 13.87 -26.59 13.07
N LEU A 286 13.53 -27.62 13.85
CA LEU A 286 12.13 -27.94 14.19
C LEU A 286 11.46 -26.79 14.97
N LEU A 287 12.17 -26.19 15.94
CA LEU A 287 11.66 -25.03 16.67
C LEU A 287 11.43 -23.83 15.75
N CYS A 288 12.38 -23.54 14.86
CA CYS A 288 12.28 -22.45 13.90
C CYS A 288 11.18 -22.65 12.85
N LEU A 289 10.76 -23.89 12.58
CA LEU A 289 9.62 -24.20 11.70
C LEU A 289 8.27 -23.90 12.36
N LEU A 290 8.18 -23.85 13.70
CA LEU A 290 6.93 -23.57 14.39
C LEU A 290 6.38 -22.17 14.06
N LEU A 291 7.26 -21.17 14.00
CA LEU A 291 6.84 -19.79 13.69
C LEU A 291 6.18 -19.65 12.30
N PRO A 292 6.85 -20.00 11.18
CA PRO A 292 6.23 -19.90 9.86
C PRO A 292 5.02 -20.82 9.71
N LEU A 293 5.02 -22.00 10.34
CA LEU A 293 3.86 -22.88 10.36
C LEU A 293 2.67 -22.20 11.06
N LEU A 294 2.87 -21.69 12.28
CA LEU A 294 1.85 -21.01 13.07
C LEU A 294 1.29 -19.78 12.35
N ILE A 295 2.16 -18.93 11.81
CA ILE A 295 1.69 -17.73 11.10
C ILE A 295 0.92 -18.10 9.83
N THR A 296 1.37 -19.11 9.09
CA THR A 296 0.65 -19.60 7.89
C THR A 296 -0.71 -20.18 8.25
N THR A 297 -0.80 -21.00 9.31
CA THR A 297 -2.07 -21.61 9.72
C THR A 297 -3.06 -20.56 10.20
N LEU A 298 -2.61 -19.57 10.97
CA LEU A 298 -3.47 -18.50 11.47
C LEU A 298 -3.92 -17.53 10.36
N SER A 299 -3.01 -17.14 9.45
CA SER A 299 -3.29 -16.13 8.42
C SER A 299 -3.96 -16.69 7.15
N LEU A 300 -3.73 -17.95 6.81
CA LEU A 300 -4.27 -18.57 5.58
C LEU A 300 -5.10 -19.82 5.88
N GLY A 301 -4.65 -20.65 6.82
CA GLY A 301 -5.34 -21.89 7.18
C GLY A 301 -6.76 -21.63 7.68
N VAL A 302 -6.93 -20.69 8.62
CA VAL A 302 -8.25 -20.33 9.16
C VAL A 302 -9.19 -19.78 8.09
N PRO A 303 -8.83 -18.76 7.29
CA PRO A 303 -9.66 -18.32 6.17
C PRO A 303 -10.00 -19.41 5.17
N PHE A 304 -9.01 -20.23 4.80
CA PHE A 304 -9.21 -21.31 3.85
C PHE A 304 -10.24 -22.32 4.38
N ILE A 305 -10.05 -22.83 5.60
CA ILE A 305 -10.95 -23.81 6.21
C ILE A 305 -12.36 -23.23 6.37
N THR A 306 -12.48 -22.01 6.88
CA THR A 306 -13.78 -21.37 7.09
C THR A 306 -14.52 -21.12 5.77
N LEU A 307 -13.83 -20.61 4.74
CA LEU A 307 -14.44 -20.42 3.42
C LEU A 307 -14.87 -21.75 2.80
N MET A 308 -14.00 -22.77 2.83
CA MET A 308 -14.35 -24.10 2.31
C MET A 308 -15.53 -24.71 3.06
N ARG A 309 -15.60 -24.55 4.39
CA ARG A 309 -16.73 -25.01 5.19
C ARG A 309 -18.02 -24.34 4.75
N TRP A 310 -18.04 -23.02 4.61
CA TRP A 310 -19.26 -22.29 4.22
C TRP A 310 -19.68 -22.57 2.77
N LEU A 311 -18.73 -22.69 1.84
CA LEU A 311 -19.01 -23.11 0.48
C LEU A 311 -19.60 -24.53 0.42
N SER A 312 -19.08 -25.46 1.22
CA SER A 312 -19.62 -26.82 1.31
C SER A 312 -21.02 -26.86 1.92
N ILE A 313 -21.30 -26.03 2.93
CA ILE A 313 -22.63 -25.93 3.55
C ILE A 313 -23.65 -25.33 2.58
N GLY A 314 -23.27 -24.30 1.82
CA GLY A 314 -24.16 -23.64 0.87
C GLY A 314 -24.41 -24.44 -0.42
N GLY A 315 -23.55 -25.40 -0.74
CA GLY A 315 -23.71 -26.25 -1.92
C GLY A 315 -23.66 -25.46 -3.23
N ILE A 316 -24.42 -25.92 -4.23
CA ILE A 316 -24.50 -25.27 -5.56
C ILE A 316 -25.37 -24.01 -5.53
N ASP A 317 -26.35 -23.95 -4.63
CA ASP A 317 -27.39 -22.91 -4.64
C ASP A 317 -26.83 -21.51 -4.40
N ILE A 318 -25.83 -21.38 -3.53
CA ILE A 318 -25.13 -20.11 -3.28
C ILE A 318 -24.41 -19.56 -4.53
N TRP A 319 -23.96 -20.42 -5.43
CA TRP A 319 -23.30 -20.03 -6.68
C TRP A 319 -24.31 -19.60 -7.76
N LEU A 320 -25.56 -20.06 -7.63
CA LEU A 320 -26.67 -19.69 -8.51
C LEU A 320 -27.32 -18.36 -8.10
N ASN A 321 -26.80 -17.69 -7.07
CA ASN A 321 -27.26 -16.35 -6.69
C ASN A 321 -27.18 -15.40 -7.91
N PRO A 322 -28.31 -14.83 -8.37
CA PRO A 322 -28.37 -14.03 -9.59
C PRO A 322 -27.51 -12.76 -9.51
N GLU A 323 -27.14 -12.31 -8.31
CA GLU A 323 -26.34 -11.11 -8.09
C GLU A 323 -24.82 -11.35 -8.14
N LEU A 324 -24.37 -12.60 -7.99
CA LEU A 324 -22.94 -12.93 -7.89
C LEU A 324 -22.19 -12.63 -9.20
N LEU A 325 -22.75 -13.04 -10.34
CA LEU A 325 -22.14 -12.81 -11.64
C LEU A 325 -22.14 -11.33 -12.06
N PRO A 326 -23.24 -10.56 -11.90
CA PRO A 326 -23.20 -9.10 -12.03
C PRO A 326 -22.14 -8.45 -11.14
N ALA A 327 -22.02 -8.89 -9.89
CA ALA A 327 -21.04 -8.33 -8.97
C ALA A 327 -19.60 -8.58 -9.40
N LEU A 328 -19.30 -9.79 -9.86
CA LEU A 328 -18.01 -10.11 -10.46
C LEU A 328 -17.72 -9.23 -11.70
N LYS A 329 -18.70 -9.07 -12.60
CA LYS A 329 -18.55 -8.24 -13.80
C LYS A 329 -18.32 -6.78 -13.46
N GLN A 330 -19.04 -6.23 -12.48
CA GLN A 330 -18.87 -4.84 -12.04
C GLN A 330 -17.52 -4.62 -11.35
N THR A 331 -17.08 -5.54 -10.48
CA THR A 331 -15.73 -5.50 -9.90
C THR A 331 -14.65 -5.51 -10.98
N LEU A 332 -14.73 -6.44 -11.94
CA LEU A 332 -13.78 -6.52 -13.04
C LEU A 332 -13.81 -5.26 -13.92
N GLY A 333 -15.01 -4.75 -14.23
CA GLY A 333 -15.19 -3.54 -15.04
C GLY A 333 -14.56 -2.31 -14.39
N LEU A 334 -14.85 -2.06 -13.11
CA LEU A 334 -14.27 -0.95 -12.35
C LEU A 334 -12.76 -1.11 -12.15
N ALA A 335 -12.30 -2.32 -11.85
CA ALA A 335 -10.87 -2.58 -11.63
C ALA A 335 -10.05 -2.45 -12.92
N LEU A 336 -10.54 -2.94 -14.06
CA LEU A 336 -9.88 -2.81 -15.36
C LEU A 336 -9.86 -1.35 -15.84
N SER A 337 -11.03 -0.68 -15.83
CA SER A 337 -11.12 0.72 -16.25
C SER A 337 -10.28 1.64 -15.36
N GLY A 338 -10.37 1.47 -14.04
CA GLY A 338 -9.55 2.20 -13.08
C GLY A 338 -8.05 1.93 -13.27
N ALA A 339 -7.63 0.67 -13.43
CA ALA A 339 -6.22 0.34 -13.67
C ALA A 339 -5.67 1.03 -14.93
N VAL A 340 -6.43 1.08 -16.02
CA VAL A 340 -6.04 1.77 -17.25
C VAL A 340 -5.98 3.28 -17.03
N ILE A 341 -7.06 3.89 -16.53
CA ILE A 341 -7.16 5.34 -16.33
C ILE A 341 -6.05 5.85 -15.41
N ILE A 342 -5.87 5.19 -14.27
CA ILE A 342 -4.90 5.60 -13.25
C ILE A 342 -3.47 5.45 -13.76
N THR A 343 -3.17 4.37 -14.49
CA THR A 343 -1.85 4.19 -15.10
C THR A 343 -1.57 5.27 -16.13
N LEU A 344 -2.55 5.61 -16.99
CA LEU A 344 -2.42 6.67 -17.98
C LEU A 344 -2.20 8.05 -17.32
N CYS A 345 -2.98 8.37 -16.29
CA CYS A 345 -2.84 9.60 -15.51
C CYS A 345 -1.50 9.68 -14.75
N ALA A 346 -0.92 8.55 -14.36
CA ALA A 346 0.37 8.51 -13.66
C ALA A 346 1.58 8.72 -14.59
N ILE A 347 1.47 8.46 -15.91
CA ILE A 347 2.59 8.58 -16.87
C ILE A 347 3.23 9.98 -16.88
N PRO A 348 2.49 11.11 -17.00
CA PRO A 348 3.07 12.45 -16.99
C PRO A 348 3.91 12.72 -15.75
N MET A 349 3.40 12.34 -14.58
CA MET A 349 4.12 12.55 -13.31
C MET A 349 5.33 11.62 -13.18
N ALA A 350 5.20 10.36 -13.59
CA ALA A 350 6.31 9.40 -13.62
C ALA A 350 7.44 9.90 -14.52
N TRP A 351 7.08 10.46 -15.68
CA TRP A 351 8.04 11.04 -16.62
C TRP A 351 8.79 12.23 -16.03
N LEU A 352 8.07 13.20 -15.46
CA LEU A 352 8.66 14.39 -14.86
C LEU A 352 9.56 14.07 -13.67
N SER A 353 9.15 13.12 -12.81
CA SER A 353 9.94 12.76 -11.62
C SER A 353 11.27 12.09 -11.97
N VAL A 354 11.34 11.34 -13.08
CA VAL A 354 12.56 10.66 -13.54
C VAL A 354 13.43 11.58 -14.41
N ARG A 355 12.84 12.20 -15.43
CA ARG A 355 13.61 12.95 -16.45
C ARG A 355 13.93 14.38 -16.04
N TYR A 356 13.13 14.98 -15.16
CA TYR A 356 13.27 16.39 -14.75
C TYR A 356 13.22 16.54 -13.22
N PRO A 357 14.18 15.95 -12.48
CA PRO A 357 14.19 16.03 -11.03
C PRO A 357 14.30 17.50 -10.57
N GLY A 358 13.26 17.99 -9.91
CA GLY A 358 13.18 19.37 -9.44
C GLY A 358 12.33 19.49 -8.18
N ARG A 359 12.45 20.61 -7.45
CA ARG A 359 11.68 20.86 -6.22
C ARG A 359 10.18 20.90 -6.50
N LEU A 360 9.77 21.56 -7.58
CA LEU A 360 8.37 21.64 -8.01
C LEU A 360 7.79 20.25 -8.30
N HIS A 361 8.45 19.45 -9.15
CA HIS A 361 7.98 18.11 -9.48
C HIS A 361 7.95 17.19 -8.25
N ARG A 362 8.88 17.35 -7.30
CA ARG A 362 8.84 16.61 -6.03
C ARG A 362 7.63 17.02 -5.18
N ALA A 363 7.28 18.30 -5.15
CA ALA A 363 6.09 18.77 -4.46
C ALA A 363 4.81 18.21 -5.11
N MET A 364 4.73 18.24 -6.45
CA MET A 364 3.65 17.65 -7.23
C MET A 364 3.50 16.14 -6.98
N GLU A 365 4.62 15.41 -6.91
CA GLU A 365 4.63 14.00 -6.54
C GLU A 365 4.08 13.79 -5.12
N GLY A 366 4.51 14.65 -4.18
CA GLY A 366 4.07 14.66 -2.79
C GLY A 366 2.56 14.78 -2.63
N CYS A 367 1.89 15.57 -3.49
CA CYS A 367 0.43 15.69 -3.50
C CYS A 367 -0.28 14.34 -3.63
N TYR A 368 0.21 13.44 -4.51
CA TYR A 368 -0.41 12.13 -4.68
C TYR A 368 -0.23 11.23 -3.46
N TYR A 369 0.95 11.27 -2.83
CA TYR A 369 1.21 10.48 -1.61
C TYR A 369 0.41 10.98 -0.41
N VAL A 370 0.28 12.31 -0.27
CA VAL A 370 -0.56 12.91 0.78
C VAL A 370 -2.00 12.45 0.64
N THR A 371 -2.59 12.55 -0.55
CA THR A 371 -3.99 12.14 -0.77
C THR A 371 -4.17 10.64 -0.60
N SER A 372 -3.24 9.83 -1.09
CA SER A 372 -3.30 8.36 -0.96
C SER A 372 -3.14 7.86 0.48
N SER A 373 -2.56 8.69 1.37
CA SER A 373 -2.50 8.38 2.80
C SER A 373 -3.83 8.61 3.52
N LEU A 374 -4.75 9.36 2.91
CA LEU A 374 -6.07 9.59 3.47
C LEU A 374 -6.91 8.31 3.34
N PRO A 375 -7.65 7.92 4.39
CA PRO A 375 -8.61 6.83 4.32
C PRO A 375 -9.64 7.02 3.21
N GLY A 376 -10.08 5.92 2.61
CA GLY A 376 -11.09 5.95 1.53
C GLY A 376 -12.37 6.66 1.94
N ILE A 377 -12.77 6.52 3.22
CA ILE A 377 -13.94 7.21 3.77
C ILE A 377 -13.79 8.75 3.76
N VAL A 378 -12.59 9.28 4.00
CA VAL A 378 -12.31 10.73 3.98
C VAL A 378 -12.40 11.25 2.55
N VAL A 379 -11.80 10.52 1.59
CA VAL A 379 -11.88 10.84 0.16
C VAL A 379 -13.33 10.77 -0.33
N ALA A 380 -14.08 9.76 0.09
CA ALA A 380 -15.47 9.57 -0.28
C ALA A 380 -16.37 10.70 0.25
N LEU A 381 -16.29 11.05 1.53
CA LEU A 381 -17.09 12.16 2.08
C LEU A 381 -16.79 13.51 1.40
N ALA A 382 -15.53 13.75 1.05
CA ALA A 382 -15.15 14.93 0.29
C ALA A 382 -15.83 14.95 -1.09
N LEU A 383 -15.77 13.84 -1.82
CA LEU A 383 -16.38 13.74 -3.15
C LEU A 383 -17.92 13.76 -3.09
N VAL A 384 -18.56 13.13 -2.10
CA VAL A 384 -20.01 13.25 -1.88
C VAL A 384 -20.40 14.72 -1.74
N THR A 385 -19.73 15.46 -0.86
CA THR A 385 -20.10 16.85 -0.60
C THR A 385 -19.85 17.74 -1.82
N ILE A 386 -18.71 17.58 -2.48
CA ILE A 386 -18.33 18.39 -3.63
C ILE A 386 -19.26 18.14 -4.81
N THR A 387 -19.57 16.88 -5.10
CA THR A 387 -20.52 16.55 -6.17
C THR A 387 -21.92 17.07 -5.83
N ILE A 388 -22.41 16.93 -4.61
CA ILE A 388 -23.73 17.47 -4.23
C ILE A 388 -23.79 19.01 -4.30
N ARG A 389 -22.74 19.72 -3.91
CA ARG A 389 -22.75 21.19 -3.88
C ARG A 389 -22.42 21.84 -5.22
N ILE A 390 -21.43 21.31 -5.94
CA ILE A 390 -20.80 21.97 -7.09
C ILE A 390 -21.14 21.24 -8.41
N ALA A 391 -21.14 19.91 -8.40
CA ALA A 391 -21.23 19.10 -9.62
C ALA A 391 -22.30 18.00 -9.50
N ARG A 392 -23.55 18.40 -9.23
CA ARG A 392 -24.67 17.46 -8.96
C ARG A 392 -24.84 16.36 -10.00
N PRO A 393 -24.67 16.60 -11.32
CA PRO A 393 -24.79 15.54 -12.32
C PRO A 393 -23.78 14.40 -12.17
N LEU A 394 -22.68 14.61 -11.44
CA LEU A 394 -21.66 13.59 -11.19
C LEU A 394 -21.94 12.79 -9.90
N TYR A 395 -22.84 13.24 -9.03
CA TYR A 395 -23.17 12.52 -7.80
C TYR A 395 -23.78 11.15 -8.12
N GLN A 396 -23.38 10.11 -7.38
CA GLN A 396 -23.82 8.72 -7.60
C GLN A 396 -23.62 8.22 -9.04
N THR A 397 -22.47 8.53 -9.63
CA THR A 397 -22.06 8.00 -10.94
C THR A 397 -20.80 7.15 -10.82
N GLU A 398 -20.62 6.19 -11.73
CA GLU A 398 -19.38 5.40 -11.81
C GLU A 398 -18.13 6.28 -11.98
N PHE A 399 -18.29 7.43 -12.64
CA PHE A 399 -17.22 8.43 -12.78
C PHE A 399 -16.68 8.89 -11.42
N THR A 400 -17.56 9.18 -10.46
CA THR A 400 -17.15 9.65 -9.13
C THR A 400 -16.42 8.56 -8.34
N VAL A 401 -16.82 7.29 -8.52
CA VAL A 401 -16.11 6.14 -7.94
C VAL A 401 -14.72 6.00 -8.55
N LEU A 402 -14.60 6.07 -9.89
CA LEU A 402 -13.32 6.03 -10.59
C LEU A 402 -12.42 7.22 -10.22
N LEU A 403 -13.01 8.39 -10.01
CA LEU A 403 -12.29 9.56 -9.52
C LEU A 403 -11.73 9.30 -8.11
N ALA A 404 -12.53 8.75 -7.19
CA ALA A 404 -12.04 8.38 -5.86
C ALA A 404 -10.86 7.40 -5.94
N TYR A 405 -10.97 6.36 -6.78
CA TYR A 405 -9.88 5.41 -6.99
C TYR A 405 -8.64 6.06 -7.58
N LEU A 406 -8.79 7.01 -8.51
CA LEU A 406 -7.67 7.80 -9.04
C LEU A 406 -6.97 8.54 -7.90
N LEU A 407 -7.71 9.22 -7.04
CA LEU A 407 -7.14 9.97 -5.91
C LEU A 407 -6.42 9.04 -4.92
N MET A 408 -6.98 7.86 -4.65
CA MET A 408 -6.46 6.92 -3.66
C MET A 408 -5.29 6.07 -4.16
N PHE A 409 -5.30 5.64 -5.43
CA PHE A 409 -4.42 4.57 -5.91
C PHE A 409 -3.35 5.01 -6.93
N THR A 410 -3.31 6.30 -7.32
CA THR A 410 -2.27 6.83 -8.23
C THR A 410 -0.83 6.48 -7.81
N PRO A 411 -0.42 6.55 -6.52
CA PRO A 411 0.94 6.20 -6.14
C PRO A 411 1.33 4.75 -6.45
N ARG A 412 0.37 3.81 -6.47
CA ARG A 412 0.63 2.40 -6.78
C ARG A 412 1.09 2.22 -8.24
N ALA A 413 0.50 2.96 -9.17
CA ALA A 413 0.94 3.00 -10.56
C ALA A 413 2.26 3.77 -10.72
N LEU A 414 2.39 4.91 -10.02
CA LEU A 414 3.53 5.81 -10.14
C LEU A 414 4.86 5.15 -9.78
N ILE A 415 4.90 4.35 -8.71
CA ILE A 415 6.14 3.68 -8.24
C ILE A 415 6.67 2.72 -9.31
N SER A 416 5.81 1.86 -9.85
CA SER A 416 6.19 0.86 -10.86
C SER A 416 6.55 1.51 -12.21
N LEU A 417 5.80 2.53 -12.62
CA LEU A 417 6.10 3.32 -13.82
C LEU A 417 7.45 4.04 -13.71
N ARG A 418 7.71 4.68 -12.57
CA ARG A 418 8.97 5.37 -12.29
C ARG A 418 10.16 4.42 -12.40
N ALA A 419 10.05 3.22 -11.82
CA ALA A 419 11.09 2.20 -11.92
C ALA A 419 11.33 1.77 -13.38
N GLY A 420 10.27 1.57 -14.16
CA GLY A 420 10.36 1.22 -15.58
C GLY A 420 10.99 2.32 -16.44
N ILE A 421 10.57 3.57 -16.28
CA ILE A 421 11.11 4.72 -17.05
C ILE A 421 12.58 4.97 -16.68
N ALA A 422 12.95 4.83 -15.40
CA ALA A 422 14.34 5.01 -14.95
C ALA A 422 15.31 3.99 -15.55
N GLN A 423 14.83 2.80 -15.93
CA GLN A 423 15.63 1.78 -16.60
C GLN A 423 15.81 2.03 -18.10
N ALA A 424 15.05 2.94 -18.71
CA ALA A 424 15.14 3.24 -20.13
C ALA A 424 16.19 4.35 -20.40
N PRO A 425 17.35 4.01 -21.01
CA PRO A 425 18.40 5.00 -21.31
C PRO A 425 17.90 6.06 -22.28
N VAL A 426 18.22 7.33 -22.00
CA VAL A 426 17.82 8.50 -22.82
C VAL A 426 18.47 8.43 -24.20
N GLU A 427 19.62 7.78 -24.29
CA GLU A 427 20.41 7.59 -25.50
C GLU A 427 19.59 6.88 -26.60
N LEU A 428 18.72 5.93 -26.25
CA LEU A 428 17.86 5.25 -27.21
C LEU A 428 16.82 6.19 -27.83
N GLU A 429 16.30 7.16 -27.06
CA GLU A 429 15.42 8.20 -27.59
C GLU A 429 16.19 9.12 -28.55
N ASN A 430 17.41 9.51 -28.20
CA ASN A 430 18.25 10.35 -29.05
C ASN A 430 18.63 9.66 -30.37
N VAL A 431 18.95 8.36 -30.33
CA VAL A 431 19.21 7.56 -31.54
C VAL A 431 17.96 7.50 -32.42
N ALA A 432 16.78 7.25 -31.84
CA ALA A 432 15.53 7.26 -32.60
C ALA A 432 15.25 8.63 -33.26
N ARG A 433 15.54 9.73 -32.55
CA ARG A 433 15.41 11.10 -33.09
C ARG A 433 16.39 11.36 -34.24
N SER A 434 17.64 10.91 -34.12
CA SER A 434 18.64 11.02 -35.20
C SER A 434 18.25 10.21 -36.44
N LEU A 435 17.44 9.16 -36.28
CA LEU A 435 16.83 8.40 -37.39
C LEU A 435 15.56 9.06 -37.96
N GLY A 436 15.31 10.34 -37.67
CA GLY A 436 14.20 11.12 -38.23
C GLY A 436 12.87 11.00 -37.47
N ARG A 437 12.83 10.32 -36.31
CA ARG A 437 11.60 10.27 -35.49
C ARG A 437 11.38 11.58 -34.75
N THR A 438 10.11 12.00 -34.66
CA THR A 438 9.73 13.13 -33.80
C THR A 438 9.95 12.78 -32.32
N PRO A 439 10.12 13.77 -31.41
CA PRO A 439 10.34 13.50 -29.99
C PRO A 439 9.28 12.61 -29.34
N THR A 440 8.01 12.79 -29.72
CA THR A 440 6.90 11.96 -29.23
C THR A 440 6.96 10.53 -29.77
N GLN A 441 7.27 10.35 -31.06
CA GLN A 441 7.45 9.03 -31.66
C GLN A 441 8.65 8.29 -31.06
N ALA A 442 9.76 8.98 -30.84
CA ALA A 442 10.93 8.41 -30.17
C ALA A 442 10.56 7.92 -28.77
N MET A 443 9.95 8.78 -27.94
CA MET A 443 9.47 8.43 -26.60
C MET A 443 8.53 7.22 -26.59
N LEU A 444 7.53 7.18 -27.48
CA LEU A 444 6.54 6.10 -27.54
C LEU A 444 7.17 4.78 -27.98
N SER A 445 8.03 4.82 -28.99
CA SER A 445 8.62 3.61 -29.60
C SER A 445 9.76 3.01 -28.79
N THR A 446 10.48 3.81 -27.97
CA THR A 446 11.59 3.33 -27.14
C THR A 446 11.20 3.31 -25.66
N THR A 447 11.09 4.47 -25.02
CA THR A 447 10.98 4.56 -23.56
C THR A 447 9.67 4.03 -23.03
N LEU A 448 8.53 4.38 -23.63
CA LEU A 448 7.24 3.87 -23.17
C LEU A 448 7.13 2.36 -23.39
N ARG A 449 7.73 1.83 -24.48
CA ARG A 449 7.82 0.40 -24.75
C ARG A 449 8.68 -0.34 -23.72
N LEU A 450 9.83 0.22 -23.35
CA LEU A 450 10.69 -0.33 -22.29
C LEU A 450 10.07 -0.19 -20.90
N ALA A 451 9.27 0.85 -20.67
CA ALA A 451 8.53 1.05 -19.44
C ALA A 451 7.24 0.22 -19.35
N ALA A 452 6.78 -0.38 -20.46
CA ALA A 452 5.51 -1.12 -20.53
C ALA A 452 5.39 -2.26 -19.50
N PRO A 453 6.44 -3.07 -19.22
CA PRO A 453 6.37 -4.06 -18.14
C PRO A 453 6.18 -3.44 -16.75
N GLY A 454 6.80 -2.28 -16.50
CA GLY A 454 6.61 -1.50 -15.27
C GLY A 454 5.22 -0.87 -15.19
N ALA A 455 4.68 -0.40 -16.31
CA ALA A 455 3.31 0.08 -16.42
C ALA A 455 2.29 -1.03 -16.13
N ALA A 456 2.49 -2.21 -16.72
CA ALA A 456 1.64 -3.39 -16.49
C ALA A 456 1.67 -3.84 -15.03
N ALA A 457 2.85 -3.82 -14.39
CA ALA A 457 2.97 -4.07 -12.96
C ALA A 457 2.22 -3.03 -12.10
N GLY A 458 2.29 -1.74 -12.47
CA GLY A 458 1.53 -0.68 -11.81
C GLY A 458 0.02 -0.87 -11.97
N ALA A 459 -0.44 -1.15 -13.19
CA ALA A 459 -1.84 -1.42 -13.50
C ALA A 459 -2.38 -2.63 -12.71
N ALA A 460 -1.59 -3.71 -12.61
CA ALA A 460 -1.89 -4.89 -11.81
C ALA A 460 -2.09 -4.56 -10.31
N LEU A 461 -1.23 -3.70 -9.73
CA LEU A 461 -1.36 -3.26 -8.34
C LEU A 461 -2.59 -2.38 -8.09
N VAL A 462 -2.94 -1.54 -9.07
CA VAL A 462 -4.15 -0.71 -9.01
C VAL A 462 -5.40 -1.58 -9.17
N PHE A 463 -5.40 -2.53 -10.10
CA PHE A 463 -6.48 -3.50 -10.28
C PHE A 463 -6.76 -4.27 -8.98
N LEU A 464 -5.71 -4.76 -8.30
CA LEU A 464 -5.85 -5.42 -7.00
C LEU A 464 -6.49 -4.50 -5.96
N ALA A 465 -6.05 -3.24 -5.93
CA ALA A 465 -6.55 -2.23 -4.99
C ALA A 465 -8.05 -2.04 -5.14
N ILE A 466 -8.50 -1.84 -6.38
CA ILE A 466 -9.90 -1.57 -6.71
C ILE A 466 -10.76 -2.82 -6.51
N SER A 467 -10.24 -4.00 -6.85
CA SER A 467 -10.99 -5.26 -6.71
C SER A 467 -11.39 -5.55 -5.26
N ASN A 468 -10.60 -5.07 -4.30
CA ASN A 468 -10.81 -5.26 -2.87
C ASN A 468 -11.30 -3.98 -2.17
N GLU A 469 -11.65 -2.92 -2.92
CA GLU A 469 -12.14 -1.68 -2.33
C GLU A 469 -13.60 -1.83 -1.88
N LEU A 470 -13.86 -1.45 -0.63
CA LEU A 470 -15.18 -1.48 -0.02
C LEU A 470 -15.71 -0.07 0.30
N THR A 471 -14.94 0.72 1.03
CA THR A 471 -15.39 1.94 1.70
C THR A 471 -15.82 3.06 0.76
N ALA A 472 -14.99 3.41 -0.22
CA ALA A 472 -15.31 4.46 -1.17
C ALA A 472 -16.47 4.04 -2.06
N THR A 473 -16.52 2.76 -2.42
CA THR A 473 -17.62 2.18 -3.21
C THR A 473 -18.96 2.28 -2.47
N LEU A 474 -19.00 1.88 -1.19
CA LEU A 474 -20.22 1.94 -0.38
C LEU A 474 -20.81 3.36 -0.28
N LEU A 475 -19.95 4.40 -0.29
CA LEU A 475 -20.37 5.78 -0.11
C LEU A 475 -20.69 6.51 -1.42
N LEU A 476 -20.04 6.14 -2.52
CA LEU A 476 -20.08 6.91 -3.77
C LEU A 476 -20.81 6.21 -4.91
N ALA A 477 -20.95 4.89 -4.87
CA ALA A 477 -21.43 4.15 -6.02
C ALA A 477 -22.91 4.46 -6.32
N PRO A 478 -23.29 4.47 -7.61
CA PRO A 478 -24.69 4.58 -8.00
C PRO A 478 -25.53 3.45 -7.40
N ASN A 479 -26.82 3.74 -7.19
CA ASN A 479 -27.80 2.70 -6.89
C ASN A 479 -27.76 1.60 -7.95
N GLY A 480 -27.72 0.34 -7.51
CA GLY A 480 -27.58 -0.82 -8.39
C GLY A 480 -26.14 -1.24 -8.71
N THR A 481 -25.14 -0.48 -8.26
CA THR A 481 -23.74 -0.94 -8.29
C THR A 481 -23.49 -1.83 -7.07
N ARG A 482 -23.18 -3.09 -7.32
CA ARG A 482 -22.76 -4.09 -6.33
C ARG A 482 -21.45 -4.71 -6.80
N THR A 483 -20.34 -4.40 -6.16
CA THR A 483 -19.07 -5.10 -6.36
C THR A 483 -19.02 -6.37 -5.50
N LEU A 484 -18.05 -7.24 -5.75
CA LEU A 484 -17.78 -8.40 -4.88
C LEU A 484 -17.62 -7.99 -3.41
N ALA A 485 -16.90 -6.88 -3.16
CA ALA A 485 -16.69 -6.36 -1.81
C ALA A 485 -18.00 -5.89 -1.16
N THR A 486 -18.82 -5.10 -1.87
CA THR A 486 -20.08 -4.60 -1.30
C THR A 486 -21.13 -5.69 -1.17
N GLY A 487 -21.17 -6.66 -2.08
CA GLY A 487 -22.06 -7.82 -2.00
C GLY A 487 -21.70 -8.74 -0.82
N PHE A 488 -20.40 -9.02 -0.65
CA PHE A 488 -19.90 -9.68 0.55
C PHE A 488 -20.30 -8.93 1.82
N TRP A 489 -20.11 -7.61 1.84
CA TRP A 489 -20.45 -6.77 2.98
C TRP A 489 -21.95 -6.78 3.32
N ALA A 490 -22.81 -6.71 2.31
CA ALA A 490 -24.26 -6.73 2.48
C ALA A 490 -24.71 -8.04 3.15
N LEU A 491 -24.30 -9.19 2.61
CA LEU A 491 -24.68 -10.51 3.12
C LEU A 491 -24.12 -10.77 4.51
N THR A 492 -22.87 -10.36 4.77
CA THR A 492 -22.28 -10.52 6.11
C THR A 492 -22.91 -9.60 7.16
N SER A 493 -23.37 -8.42 6.76
CA SER A 493 -24.14 -7.52 7.65
C SER A 493 -25.50 -8.09 8.02
N GLU A 494 -26.08 -8.92 7.15
CA GLU A 494 -27.32 -9.68 7.41
C GLU A 494 -27.06 -11.02 8.13
N ILE A 495 -25.81 -11.32 8.50
CA ILE A 495 -25.37 -12.55 9.16
C ILE A 495 -25.51 -13.79 8.25
N ASP A 496 -25.75 -13.61 6.94
CA ASP A 496 -25.75 -14.68 5.95
C ASP A 496 -24.33 -15.01 5.48
N TYR A 497 -23.58 -15.66 6.37
CA TYR A 497 -22.21 -16.09 6.10
C TYR A 497 -22.11 -17.11 4.95
N VAL A 498 -23.12 -17.97 4.82
CA VAL A 498 -23.14 -19.02 3.80
C VAL A 498 -23.21 -18.39 2.39
N ALA A 499 -24.13 -17.44 2.18
CA ALA A 499 -24.26 -16.74 0.90
C ALA A 499 -23.10 -15.77 0.61
N ALA A 500 -22.41 -15.26 1.65
CA ALA A 500 -21.25 -14.37 1.49
C ALA A 500 -19.98 -15.09 1.03
N ALA A 501 -19.82 -16.37 1.38
CA ALA A 501 -18.63 -17.17 1.07
C ALA A 501 -18.16 -17.15 -0.41
N PRO A 502 -19.02 -17.27 -1.44
CA PRO A 502 -18.59 -17.22 -2.84
C PRO A 502 -17.99 -15.86 -3.24
N TYR A 503 -18.51 -14.76 -2.68
CA TYR A 503 -17.95 -13.42 -2.91
C TYR A 503 -16.52 -13.33 -2.36
N ALA A 504 -16.32 -13.72 -1.10
CA ALA A 504 -14.99 -13.75 -0.48
C ALA A 504 -14.02 -14.67 -1.23
N PHE A 505 -14.47 -15.85 -1.65
CA PHE A 505 -13.66 -16.78 -2.43
C PHE A 505 -13.19 -16.16 -3.75
N LEU A 506 -14.09 -15.52 -4.51
CA LEU A 506 -13.74 -14.85 -5.77
C LEU A 506 -12.76 -13.69 -5.55
N MET A 507 -12.92 -12.92 -4.47
CA MET A 507 -11.98 -11.85 -4.12
C MET A 507 -10.57 -12.39 -3.84
N VAL A 508 -10.46 -13.49 -3.07
CA VAL A 508 -9.18 -14.16 -2.81
C VAL A 508 -8.60 -14.71 -4.12
N ALA A 509 -9.40 -15.41 -4.92
CA ALA A 509 -8.97 -15.99 -6.19
C ALA A 509 -8.45 -14.93 -7.18
N LEU A 510 -9.10 -13.76 -7.27
CA LEU A 510 -8.65 -12.63 -8.08
C LEU A 510 -7.34 -12.02 -7.56
N SER A 511 -7.08 -12.12 -6.25
CA SER A 511 -5.91 -11.52 -5.61
C SER A 511 -4.65 -12.40 -5.68
N LEU A 512 -4.79 -13.72 -5.85
CA LEU A 512 -3.68 -14.68 -5.90
C LEU A 512 -2.64 -14.44 -7.02
N PRO A 513 -3.03 -14.20 -8.29
CA PRO A 513 -2.05 -13.94 -9.35
C PRO A 513 -1.19 -12.70 -9.07
N LEU A 514 -1.76 -11.73 -8.38
CA LEU A 514 -1.16 -10.43 -8.11
C LEU A 514 -0.18 -10.50 -6.94
N THR A 515 -0.49 -11.29 -5.91
CA THR A 515 0.49 -11.60 -4.86
C THR A 515 1.65 -12.44 -5.39
N TRP A 516 1.39 -13.36 -6.33
CA TRP A 516 2.46 -14.07 -7.03
C TRP A 516 3.33 -13.14 -7.88
N LEU A 517 2.73 -12.19 -8.59
CA LEU A 517 3.46 -11.16 -9.35
C LEU A 517 4.35 -10.32 -8.42
N LEU A 518 3.82 -9.87 -7.28
CA LEU A 518 4.59 -9.16 -6.25
C LEU A 518 5.78 -9.98 -5.74
N TYR A 519 5.57 -11.27 -5.46
CA TYR A 519 6.64 -12.17 -5.08
C TYR A 519 7.72 -12.27 -6.17
N SER A 520 7.32 -12.51 -7.42
CA SER A 520 8.25 -12.67 -8.55
C SER A 520 9.11 -11.40 -8.77
N GLN A 521 8.52 -10.22 -8.60
CA GLN A 521 9.24 -8.95 -8.72
C GLN A 521 10.23 -8.74 -7.58
N SER A 522 9.85 -9.11 -6.36
CA SER A 522 10.75 -9.03 -5.19
C SER A 522 12.00 -9.92 -5.35
N GLN A 523 11.87 -11.04 -6.06
CA GLN A 523 12.99 -11.93 -6.38
C GLN A 523 13.89 -11.33 -7.47
N ARG A 524 13.29 -10.86 -8.58
CA ARG A 524 14.03 -10.28 -9.72
C ARG A 524 14.85 -9.05 -9.34
N THR A 525 14.28 -8.17 -8.51
CA THR A 525 15.03 -7.00 -8.05
C THR A 525 16.28 -7.42 -7.27
N ALA A 526 16.22 -8.52 -6.50
CA ALA A 526 17.33 -9.03 -5.71
C ALA A 526 18.44 -9.72 -6.53
N GLY A 527 18.32 -9.83 -7.87
CA GLY A 527 19.35 -10.43 -8.73
C GLY A 527 19.31 -11.96 -8.80
N LEU A 528 18.13 -12.54 -8.53
CA LEU A 528 17.78 -13.94 -8.80
C LEU A 528 16.79 -13.99 -9.96
#